data_AF-A0AA88R231-F1
#
_entry.id   AF-A0AA88R231-F1
#
_cell.length_a   1.000
_cell.length_b   1.000
_cell.length_c   1.000
_cell.angle_alpha   90.00
_cell.angle_beta   90.00
_cell.angle_gamma   90.00
#
_symmetry.space_group_name_H-M   'P 1'
#
loop_
_entity.id
_entity.type
_entity.pdbx_description
1 polymer ?
#
loop_
_entity_poly.entity_id
_entity_poly.type
_entity_poly.pdbx_seq_one_letter_code
_entity_poly.pdbx_strand_id
1 'polypeptide(L)'
;MQMAMHASAQVVGNAFVEQYYHILHQSPELVYKFYQDSSVLSRPESDGTMTSVSTMDAINRKIQALEYKNYKAEIKTADVQESYKGGVIVLVTGCLTGKDNVRRKFSQTFFLAPQKKGYFVLNDVFRYVEESEPLETTSTSVNGVIDSAPTAPLASEPEIAPISRALCWLHRSVSKFW
;
A
#
# COMPACT_ATOMS: atom_id res chain seq x y z
N MET A 1 -31.12 22.35 -4.60
CA MET A 1 -30.41 21.29 -3.85
C MET A 1 -28.92 21.59 -3.95
N GLN A 2 -28.20 21.74 -2.83
CA GLN A 2 -26.77 22.06 -2.88
C GLN A 2 -25.98 20.80 -3.23
N MET A 3 -25.39 20.73 -4.43
CA MET A 3 -24.38 19.72 -4.71
C MET A 3 -23.07 20.16 -4.06
N ALA A 4 -22.74 19.55 -2.93
CA ALA A 4 -21.39 19.62 -2.39
C ALA A 4 -20.46 18.86 -3.37
N MET A 5 -19.37 19.51 -3.79
CA MET A 5 -18.34 18.85 -4.59
C MET A 5 -17.51 17.94 -3.67
N HIS A 6 -18.01 16.73 -3.42
CA HIS A 6 -17.23 15.68 -2.77
C HIS A 6 -16.05 15.32 -3.68
N ALA A 7 -14.85 15.22 -3.11
CA ALA A 7 -13.70 14.71 -3.83
C ALA A 7 -13.97 13.26 -4.24
N SER A 8 -13.65 12.90 -5.49
CA SER A 8 -13.90 11.54 -6.00
C SER A 8 -13.10 10.50 -5.20
N ALA A 9 -13.60 9.27 -5.16
CA ALA A 9 -12.98 8.17 -4.44
C ALA A 9 -11.48 8.05 -4.76
N GLN A 10 -11.08 8.15 -6.04
CA GLN A 10 -9.68 8.12 -6.47
C GLN A 10 -8.82 9.22 -5.84
N VAL A 11 -9.32 10.47 -5.77
CA VAL A 11 -8.59 11.58 -5.14
C VAL A 11 -8.41 11.34 -3.64
N VAL A 12 -9.44 10.82 -2.98
CA VAL A 12 -9.41 10.47 -1.54
C VAL A 12 -8.43 9.32 -1.29
N GLY A 13 -8.52 8.23 -2.06
CA GLY A 13 -7.69 7.03 -1.89
C GLY A 13 -6.21 7.25 -2.22
N ASN A 14 -5.88 8.01 -3.27
CA ASN A 14 -4.50 8.34 -3.58
C ASN A 14 -3.89 9.24 -2.48
N ALA A 15 -4.61 10.29 -2.07
CA ALA A 15 -4.20 11.17 -0.99
C ALA A 15 -4.11 10.48 0.38
N PHE A 16 -4.88 9.40 0.58
CA PHE A 16 -4.77 8.52 1.74
C PHE A 16 -3.46 7.75 1.71
N VAL A 17 -3.19 7.00 0.63
CA VAL A 17 -2.00 6.15 0.51
C VAL A 17 -0.71 6.96 0.70
N GLU A 18 -0.60 8.11 0.03
CA GLU A 18 0.56 9.00 0.16
C GLU A 18 0.81 9.43 1.62
N GLN A 19 -0.23 9.92 2.32
CA GLN A 19 -0.11 10.37 3.71
C GLN A 19 0.07 9.22 4.69
N TYR A 20 -0.66 8.11 4.51
CA TYR A 20 -0.63 6.97 5.40
C TYR A 20 0.77 6.35 5.46
N TYR A 21 1.38 6.02 4.31
CA TYR A 21 2.72 5.44 4.30
C TYR A 21 3.83 6.44 4.63
N HIS A 22 3.67 7.73 4.31
CA HIS A 22 4.58 8.77 4.78
C HIS A 22 4.61 8.85 6.31
N ILE A 23 3.44 8.95 6.95
CA ILE A 23 3.33 9.04 8.41
C ILE A 23 3.70 7.70 9.06
N LEU A 24 3.38 6.54 8.47
CA LEU A 24 3.78 5.22 8.98
C LEU A 24 5.31 5.02 9.05
N HIS A 25 6.07 5.66 8.17
CA HIS A 25 7.53 5.58 8.19
C HIS A 25 8.16 6.69 9.05
N GLN A 26 7.71 7.95 8.91
CA GLN A 26 8.29 9.10 9.63
C GLN A 26 7.82 9.21 11.08
N SER A 27 6.54 8.94 11.34
CA SER A 27 5.88 9.16 12.64
C SER A 27 4.73 8.15 12.91
N PRO A 28 4.97 6.83 12.95
CA PRO A 28 3.98 5.80 13.26
C PRO A 28 3.19 6.06 14.55
N GLU A 29 3.80 6.72 15.54
CA GLU A 29 3.13 7.23 16.75
C GLU A 29 1.99 8.24 16.50
N LEU A 30 1.78 8.67 15.25
CA LEU A 30 0.65 9.50 14.80
C LEU A 30 -0.36 8.74 13.93
N VAL A 31 -0.04 7.53 13.44
CA VAL A 31 -0.90 6.79 12.48
C VAL A 31 -2.24 6.40 13.08
N TYR A 32 -2.32 6.17 14.39
CA TYR A 32 -3.59 5.87 15.06
C TYR A 32 -4.65 6.97 14.87
N LYS A 33 -4.25 8.20 14.50
CA LYS A 33 -5.16 9.33 14.22
C LYS A 33 -5.97 9.19 12.92
N PHE A 34 -5.62 8.24 12.05
CA PHE A 34 -6.46 7.87 10.90
C PHE A 34 -7.69 7.02 11.29
N TYR A 35 -7.78 6.56 12.54
CA TYR A 35 -8.78 5.59 13.00
C TYR A 35 -9.72 6.22 14.03
N GLN A 36 -10.84 5.52 14.33
CA GLN A 36 -11.73 5.80 15.45
C GLN A 36 -11.87 4.54 16.32
N ASP A 37 -12.60 4.60 17.43
CA ASP A 37 -12.70 3.42 18.31
C ASP A 37 -13.52 2.26 17.73
N SER A 38 -14.37 2.55 16.74
CA SER A 38 -15.09 1.57 15.93
C SER A 38 -14.23 0.86 14.88
N SER A 39 -12.98 1.31 14.67
CA SER A 39 -12.10 0.77 13.65
C SER A 39 -11.52 -0.60 14.03
N VAL A 40 -11.20 -1.41 13.02
CA VAL A 40 -10.54 -2.72 13.16
C VAL A 40 -9.30 -2.78 12.28
N LEU A 41 -8.14 -3.03 12.91
CA LEU A 41 -6.85 -3.26 12.26
C LEU A 41 -6.47 -4.72 12.38
N SER A 42 -6.15 -5.37 11.26
CA SER A 42 -5.78 -6.79 11.20
C SER A 42 -4.39 -6.99 10.59
N ARG A 43 -3.59 -7.85 11.21
CA ARG A 43 -2.16 -8.06 10.91
C ARG A 43 -1.80 -9.55 11.06
N PRO A 44 -0.84 -10.07 10.30
CA PRO A 44 -0.24 -11.36 10.60
C PRO A 44 0.65 -11.25 11.84
N GLU A 45 0.68 -12.29 12.66
CA GLU A 45 1.74 -12.53 13.63
C GLU A 45 2.90 -13.31 12.97
N SER A 46 3.94 -13.63 13.73
CA SER A 46 5.16 -14.30 13.27
C SER A 46 4.97 -15.73 12.72
N ASP A 47 3.84 -16.36 13.03
CA ASP A 47 3.42 -17.68 12.54
C ASP A 47 2.52 -17.59 11.28
N GLY A 48 2.24 -16.38 10.79
CA GLY A 48 1.29 -16.12 9.71
C GLY A 48 -0.18 -16.03 10.15
N THR A 49 -0.51 -16.34 11.40
CA THR A 49 -1.89 -16.24 11.91
C THR A 49 -2.34 -14.79 11.91
N MET A 50 -3.53 -14.51 11.36
CA MET A 50 -4.12 -13.18 11.40
C MET A 50 -4.71 -12.88 12.77
N THR A 51 -4.27 -11.80 13.41
CA THR A 51 -4.93 -11.19 14.57
C THR A 51 -5.58 -9.87 14.20
N SER A 52 -6.56 -9.44 15.01
CA SER A 52 -7.28 -8.17 14.84
C SER A 52 -7.37 -7.42 16.16
N VAL A 53 -7.25 -6.09 16.11
CA VAL A 53 -7.44 -5.19 17.25
C VAL A 53 -8.40 -4.06 16.89
N SER A 54 -9.14 -3.56 17.87
CA SER A 54 -10.05 -2.41 17.77
C SER A 54 -9.83 -1.45 18.93
N THR A 55 -10.45 -0.26 18.89
CA THR A 55 -10.08 0.96 19.65
C THR A 55 -8.80 1.62 19.15
N MET A 56 -8.78 2.96 19.10
CA MET A 56 -7.62 3.75 18.67
C MET A 56 -6.37 3.41 19.50
N ASP A 57 -6.60 3.09 20.77
CA ASP A 57 -5.59 2.80 21.78
C ASP A 57 -4.88 1.44 21.54
N ALA A 58 -5.63 0.39 21.23
CA ALA A 58 -5.03 -0.91 20.89
C ALA A 58 -4.41 -0.92 19.48
N ILE A 59 -5.02 -0.18 18.54
CA ILE A 59 -4.47 0.09 17.21
C ILE A 59 -3.09 0.77 17.33
N ASN A 60 -2.98 1.83 18.16
CA ASN A 60 -1.73 2.52 18.44
C ASN A 60 -0.66 1.57 19.01
N ARG A 61 -1.02 0.78 20.03
CA ARG A 61 -0.10 -0.23 20.62
C ARG A 61 0.37 -1.27 19.61
N LYS A 62 -0.52 -1.81 18.77
CA LYS A 62 -0.15 -2.80 17.74
C LYS A 62 0.74 -2.20 16.65
N ILE A 63 0.48 -0.97 16.21
CA ILE A 63 1.32 -0.27 15.22
C ILE A 63 2.72 0.01 15.77
N GLN A 64 2.85 0.42 17.03
CA GLN A 64 4.16 0.63 17.66
C GLN A 64 4.94 -0.68 17.80
N ALA A 65 4.28 -1.77 18.23
CA ALA A 65 4.89 -3.10 18.39
C ALA A 65 5.34 -3.75 17.06
N LEU A 66 4.89 -3.24 15.91
CA LEU A 66 5.31 -3.68 14.57
C LEU A 66 6.53 -2.90 14.04
N GLU A 67 7.04 -1.92 14.80
CA GLU A 67 8.27 -1.17 14.52
C GLU A 67 8.44 -0.66 13.07
N TYR A 68 7.39 -0.12 12.44
CA TYR A 68 7.45 0.27 11.01
C TYR A 68 8.56 1.29 10.64
N LYS A 69 9.16 2.02 11.60
CA LYS A 69 10.40 2.80 11.41
C LYS A 69 11.60 1.95 10.96
N ASN A 70 11.60 0.65 11.27
CA ASN A 70 12.65 -0.31 10.92
C ASN A 70 12.48 -0.94 9.53
N TYR A 71 11.42 -0.57 8.78
CA TYR A 71 11.13 -1.05 7.44
C TYR A 71 11.08 0.09 6.42
N LYS A 72 11.64 -0.14 5.23
CA LYS A 72 11.41 0.69 4.05
C LYS A 72 10.18 0.16 3.31
N ALA A 73 9.13 0.97 3.21
CA ALA A 73 7.97 0.67 2.38
C ALA A 73 8.20 1.11 0.92
N GLU A 74 7.76 0.28 -0.02
CA GLU A 74 7.75 0.56 -1.45
C GLU A 74 6.38 0.18 -2.01
N ILE A 75 5.57 1.17 -2.40
CA ILE A 75 4.23 0.95 -2.95
C ILE A 75 4.32 0.61 -4.44
N LYS A 76 3.46 -0.30 -4.91
CA LYS A 76 3.44 -0.80 -6.30
C LYS A 76 2.12 -0.49 -7.01
N THR A 77 0.99 -0.77 -6.38
CA THR A 77 -0.33 -0.33 -6.86
C THR A 77 -1.15 0.27 -5.72
N ALA A 78 -2.09 1.14 -6.08
CA ALA A 78 -3.07 1.75 -5.19
C ALA A 78 -4.39 1.85 -5.96
N ASP A 79 -5.17 0.77 -5.91
CA ASP A 79 -6.39 0.57 -6.67
C ASP A 79 -7.60 0.98 -5.82
N VAL A 80 -8.45 1.87 -6.34
CA VAL A 80 -9.43 2.62 -5.53
C VAL A 80 -10.83 2.51 -6.13
N GLN A 81 -11.84 2.28 -5.28
CA GLN A 81 -13.25 2.20 -5.68
C GLN A 81 -14.15 2.95 -4.69
N GLU A 82 -15.17 3.63 -5.21
CA GLU A 82 -16.30 4.10 -4.38
C GLU A 82 -17.12 2.89 -3.89
N SER A 83 -17.68 3.02 -2.69
CA SER A 83 -18.34 1.93 -1.98
C SER A 83 -19.54 2.42 -1.15
N TYR A 84 -20.14 1.52 -0.38
CA TYR A 84 -21.42 1.73 0.30
C TYR A 84 -21.43 3.00 1.17
N LYS A 85 -22.51 3.78 1.06
CA LYS A 85 -22.73 5.07 1.74
C LYS A 85 -21.62 6.12 1.49
N GLY A 86 -20.94 6.06 0.35
CA GLY A 86 -19.84 6.98 0.03
C GLY A 86 -18.56 6.68 0.81
N GLY A 87 -18.39 5.44 1.30
CA GLY A 87 -17.08 4.94 1.70
C GLY A 87 -16.19 4.68 0.51
N VAL A 88 -14.88 4.51 0.75
CA VAL A 88 -13.89 4.23 -0.29
C VAL A 88 -13.14 2.96 0.06
N ILE A 89 -13.09 2.00 -0.87
CA ILE A 89 -12.20 0.85 -0.79
C ILE A 89 -10.87 1.22 -1.44
N VAL A 90 -9.77 0.95 -0.74
CA VAL A 90 -8.41 1.12 -1.26
C VAL A 90 -7.67 -0.21 -1.12
N LEU A 91 -7.27 -0.80 -2.25
CA LEU A 91 -6.38 -1.96 -2.30
C LEU A 91 -4.97 -1.49 -2.63
N VAL A 92 -4.01 -1.79 -1.76
CA VAL A 92 -2.59 -1.46 -1.94
C VAL A 92 -1.81 -2.74 -2.15
N THR A 93 -0.89 -2.74 -3.10
CA THR A 93 0.18 -3.75 -3.20
C THR A 93 1.53 -3.08 -3.03
N GLY A 94 2.49 -3.79 -2.45
CA GLY A 94 3.81 -3.22 -2.19
C GLY A 94 4.83 -4.22 -1.66
N CYS A 95 5.94 -3.69 -1.19
CA CYS A 95 7.01 -4.43 -0.52
C CYS A 95 7.42 -3.70 0.77
N LEU A 96 7.73 -4.47 1.82
CA LEU A 96 8.45 -4.01 3.00
C LEU A 96 9.84 -4.65 3.00
N THR A 97 10.90 -3.84 3.02
CA THR A 97 12.28 -4.31 3.22
C THR A 97 12.73 -3.97 4.63
N GLY A 98 13.12 -4.97 5.42
CA GLY A 98 13.64 -4.76 6.78
C GLY A 98 15.12 -4.40 6.81
N LYS A 99 15.68 -4.18 8.00
CA LYS A 99 17.14 -4.02 8.23
C LYS A 99 17.95 -5.28 7.87
N ASP A 100 17.27 -6.43 7.80
CA ASP A 100 17.77 -7.69 7.26
C ASP A 100 18.01 -7.66 5.74
N ASN A 101 17.59 -6.59 5.06
CA ASN A 101 17.46 -6.46 3.60
C ASN A 101 16.49 -7.47 2.95
N VAL A 102 15.73 -8.23 3.76
CA VAL A 102 14.74 -9.19 3.25
C VAL A 102 13.49 -8.41 2.86
N ARG A 103 13.27 -8.33 1.54
CA ARG A 103 12.11 -7.71 0.92
C ARG A 103 10.94 -8.70 0.93
N ARG A 104 9.85 -8.35 1.60
CA ARG A 104 8.62 -9.15 1.70
C ARG A 104 7.50 -8.43 0.95
N LYS A 105 6.88 -9.09 -0.04
CA LYS A 105 5.70 -8.57 -0.73
C LYS A 105 4.51 -8.49 0.23
N PHE A 106 3.61 -7.53 0.02
CA PHE A 106 2.37 -7.43 0.79
C PHE A 106 1.20 -6.96 -0.07
N SER A 107 0.00 -7.27 0.43
CA SER A 107 -1.26 -6.63 0.04
C SER A 107 -1.93 -6.06 1.28
N GLN A 108 -2.51 -4.87 1.17
CA GLN A 108 -3.22 -4.21 2.25
C GLN A 108 -4.50 -3.56 1.74
N THR A 109 -5.64 -3.91 2.34
CA THR A 109 -6.95 -3.36 1.99
C THR A 109 -7.44 -2.45 3.11
N PHE A 110 -7.90 -1.26 2.73
CA PHE A 110 -8.56 -0.31 3.63
C PHE A 110 -10.01 -0.08 3.20
N PHE A 111 -10.89 0.12 4.18
CA PHE A 111 -12.19 0.75 3.97
C PHE A 111 -12.22 2.09 4.72
N LEU A 112 -12.27 3.18 3.95
CA LEU A 112 -12.35 4.55 4.44
C LEU A 112 -13.83 4.91 4.58
N ALA A 113 -14.30 5.14 5.82
CA ALA A 113 -15.65 5.57 6.10
C ALA A 113 -15.74 7.10 6.16
N PRO A 114 -16.77 7.74 5.59
CA PRO A 114 -16.94 9.19 5.66
C PRO A 114 -17.32 9.64 7.07
N GLN A 115 -16.81 10.79 7.49
CA GLN A 115 -17.11 11.44 8.77
C GLN A 115 -17.50 12.92 8.55
N LYS A 116 -17.79 13.66 9.63
CA LYS A 116 -18.28 15.05 9.56
C LYS A 116 -17.35 16.00 8.78
N LYS A 117 -16.05 15.69 8.70
CA LYS A 117 -15.05 16.32 7.83
C LYS A 117 -14.06 15.25 7.38
N GLY A 118 -13.99 14.98 6.07
CA GLY A 118 -13.08 13.95 5.56
C GLY A 118 -13.54 12.52 5.88
N TYR A 119 -12.56 11.63 6.06
CA TYR A 119 -12.74 10.18 6.20
C TYR A 119 -11.89 9.63 7.35
N PHE A 120 -12.21 8.42 7.82
CA PHE A 120 -11.37 7.64 8.73
C PHE A 120 -11.29 6.18 8.26
N VAL A 121 -10.21 5.49 8.63
CA VAL A 121 -10.01 4.06 8.37
C VAL A 121 -10.90 3.26 9.32
N LEU A 122 -12.00 2.70 8.82
CA LEU A 122 -12.87 1.80 9.62
C LEU A 122 -12.33 0.36 9.59
N ASN A 123 -11.78 -0.09 8.46
CA ASN A 123 -11.13 -1.39 8.35
C ASN A 123 -9.76 -1.26 7.71
N ASP A 124 -8.79 -1.97 8.25
CA ASP A 124 -7.44 -2.14 7.72
C ASP A 124 -7.07 -3.63 7.83
N VAL A 125 -6.77 -4.28 6.71
CA VAL A 125 -6.32 -5.67 6.64
C VAL A 125 -5.04 -5.74 5.82
N PHE A 126 -3.92 -6.01 6.46
CA PHE A 126 -2.61 -6.23 5.83
C PHE A 126 -2.24 -7.71 5.85
N ARG A 127 -1.64 -8.22 4.77
CA ARG A 127 -1.09 -9.57 4.69
C ARG A 127 0.18 -9.61 3.85
N TYR A 128 1.19 -10.34 4.29
CA TYR A 128 2.35 -10.67 3.45
C TYR A 128 1.95 -11.65 2.35
N VAL A 129 2.43 -11.43 1.13
CA VAL A 129 2.23 -12.35 0.02
C VAL A 129 3.44 -13.26 -0.05
N GLU A 130 3.23 -14.55 0.21
CA GLU A 130 4.25 -15.58 0.04
C GLU A 130 4.66 -15.68 -1.43
N GLU A 131 5.97 -15.77 -1.66
CA GLU A 131 6.49 -16.19 -2.96
C GLU A 131 6.56 -17.71 -2.95
N SER A 132 5.58 -18.36 -3.58
CA SER A 132 5.65 -19.80 -3.84
C SER A 132 6.81 -20.06 -4.79
N GLU A 133 7.79 -20.85 -4.36
CA GLU A 133 8.87 -21.31 -5.24
C GLU A 133 8.26 -21.92 -6.53
N PRO A 134 8.72 -21.51 -7.72
CA PRO A 134 8.22 -22.07 -8.97
C PRO A 134 8.58 -23.56 -9.00
N LEU A 135 7.57 -24.42 -9.14
CA LEU A 135 7.76 -25.86 -9.28
C LEU A 135 8.75 -26.14 -10.42
N GLU A 136 9.96 -26.61 -10.09
CA GLU A 136 11.02 -26.86 -11.06
C GLU A 136 10.54 -27.85 -12.12
N THR A 137 10.18 -27.33 -13.29
CA THR A 137 9.77 -28.15 -14.42
C THR A 137 11.04 -28.77 -14.99
N THR A 138 11.33 -30.01 -14.58
CA THR A 138 12.56 -30.74 -14.91
C THR A 138 12.58 -31.17 -16.38
N SER A 139 12.69 -30.20 -17.30
CA SER A 139 12.80 -30.44 -18.73
C SER A 139 14.18 -31.02 -19.06
N THR A 140 14.29 -32.35 -19.11
CA THR A 140 15.49 -33.06 -19.56
C THR A 140 15.91 -32.60 -20.96
N SER A 141 17.07 -31.95 -21.04
CA SER A 141 17.65 -31.51 -22.31
C SER A 141 18.01 -32.68 -23.22
N VAL A 142 17.64 -32.58 -24.50
CA VAL A 142 18.16 -33.43 -25.58
C VAL A 142 18.89 -32.53 -26.57
N ASN A 143 20.15 -32.83 -26.86
CA ASN A 143 21.02 -31.98 -27.68
C ASN A 143 20.66 -32.04 -29.17
N GLY A 144 20.73 -30.89 -29.86
CA GLY A 144 20.64 -30.73 -31.31
C GLY A 144 21.35 -29.45 -31.78
N VAL A 145 22.11 -29.53 -32.88
CA VAL A 145 23.17 -28.58 -33.31
C VAL A 145 23.31 -28.70 -34.85
N ILE A 146 23.66 -27.69 -35.66
CA ILE A 146 24.12 -26.30 -35.39
C ILE A 146 22.92 -25.29 -35.56
N ASP A 147 22.91 -24.07 -36.15
CA ASP A 147 23.87 -23.26 -36.93
C ASP A 147 23.52 -21.73 -36.90
N SER A 148 24.47 -20.89 -37.31
CA SER A 148 24.36 -19.56 -37.96
C SER A 148 23.54 -18.40 -37.36
N ALA A 149 24.23 -17.27 -37.17
CA ALA A 149 23.64 -15.92 -36.96
C ALA A 149 23.53 -15.14 -38.29
N PRO A 150 22.79 -14.00 -38.32
CA PRO A 150 23.51 -12.73 -38.30
C PRO A 150 22.83 -11.58 -37.51
N THR A 151 23.60 -10.51 -37.26
CA THR A 151 23.27 -9.36 -36.40
C THR A 151 22.40 -8.29 -37.09
N ALA A 152 21.47 -7.68 -36.33
CA ALA A 152 20.81 -6.41 -36.65
C ALA A 152 20.63 -5.56 -35.35
N PRO A 153 20.46 -4.22 -35.42
CA PRO A 153 20.81 -3.32 -34.30
C PRO A 153 19.67 -3.00 -33.30
N LEU A 154 20.06 -2.37 -32.17
CA LEU A 154 19.18 -1.99 -31.05
C LEU A 154 18.06 -1.03 -31.47
N ALA A 155 16.88 -1.22 -30.89
CA ALA A 155 15.83 -0.21 -30.78
C ALA A 155 15.79 0.37 -29.35
N SER A 156 15.45 1.66 -29.22
CA SER A 156 15.52 2.42 -27.96
C SER A 156 14.35 2.16 -27.00
N GLU A 157 14.66 1.95 -25.72
CA GLU A 157 13.69 1.93 -24.62
C GLU A 157 13.21 3.37 -24.28
N PRO A 158 11.91 3.61 -24.01
CA PRO A 158 11.40 4.95 -23.69
C PRO A 158 11.69 5.35 -22.24
N GLU A 159 12.33 6.52 -22.07
CA GLU A 159 12.68 7.08 -20.77
C GLU A 159 11.43 7.45 -19.94
N ILE A 160 11.22 6.76 -18.82
CA ILE A 160 10.15 7.09 -17.86
C ILE A 160 10.60 8.27 -16.98
N ALA A 161 10.15 9.48 -17.35
CA ALA A 161 10.46 10.71 -16.63
C ALA A 161 10.01 10.65 -15.14
N PRO A 162 10.86 11.05 -14.17
CA PRO A 162 10.50 10.99 -12.75
C PRO A 162 9.31 11.88 -12.35
N ILE A 163 8.42 11.36 -11.51
CA ILE A 163 7.18 12.02 -11.02
C ILE A 163 7.49 13.14 -9.97
N SER A 164 8.73 13.64 -9.91
CA SER A 164 9.17 14.62 -8.90
C SER A 164 8.48 15.98 -8.99
N ARG A 165 7.98 16.36 -10.18
CA ARG A 165 7.38 17.68 -10.44
C ARG A 165 5.94 17.86 -9.94
N ALA A 166 5.23 16.80 -9.57
CA ALA A 166 3.88 16.91 -9.00
C ALA A 166 3.87 17.39 -7.53
N LEU A 167 4.92 17.06 -6.77
CA LEU A 167 4.94 17.13 -5.31
C LEU A 167 4.85 18.55 -4.72
N CYS A 168 5.35 19.58 -5.42
CA CYS A 168 5.40 20.95 -4.89
C CYS A 168 4.03 21.60 -4.66
N TRP A 169 2.97 21.18 -5.36
CA TRP A 169 1.64 21.79 -5.22
C TRP A 169 0.84 21.26 -4.02
N LEU A 170 1.23 20.13 -3.45
CA LEU A 170 0.37 19.36 -2.55
C LEU A 170 0.47 19.80 -1.07
N HIS A 171 1.64 20.32 -0.67
CA HIS A 171 2.07 20.49 0.73
C HIS A 171 1.30 21.56 1.57
N ARG A 172 0.17 22.09 1.09
CA ARG A 172 -0.68 23.08 1.79
C ARG A 172 -2.19 22.79 1.78
N SER A 173 -2.67 21.69 1.18
CA SER A 173 -4.13 21.48 1.01
C SER A 173 -4.70 20.19 1.60
N VAL A 174 -3.89 19.15 1.84
CA VAL A 174 -4.42 17.78 2.08
C VAL A 174 -4.73 17.44 3.55
N SER A 175 -4.37 18.28 4.51
CA SER A 175 -4.76 18.17 5.94
C SER A 175 -6.24 18.50 6.20
N LYS A 176 -7.11 18.35 5.18
CA LYS A 176 -8.55 18.62 5.21
C LYS A 176 -9.41 17.35 5.05
N PHE A 177 -8.77 16.21 4.80
CA PHE A 177 -9.43 14.95 4.42
C PHE A 177 -9.44 13.88 5.53
N TRP A 178 -8.78 14.14 6.65
CA TRP A 178 -8.60 13.25 7.81
C TRP A 178 -8.91 14.04 9.09
#